data_AF-A0A090M9D2-F1
#
_entry.id   AF-A0A090M9D2-F1
#
_cell.length_a   1.000
_cell.length_b   1.000
_cell.length_c   1.000
_cell.angle_alpha   90.00
_cell.angle_beta   90.00
_cell.angle_gamma   90.00
#
_symmetry.space_group_name_H-M   'P 1'
#
loop_
_entity.id
_entity.type
_entity.pdbx_description
1 polymer ?
#
loop_
_entity_poly.entity_id
_entity_poly.type
_entity_poly.pdbx_seq_one_letter_code
_entity_poly.pdbx_strand_id
1 'polypeptide(L)'
;MHDELASPVVPYNRFMRYLSRSPFEKAEAFWKDQLQGNVPRSYPALPSPAYLPRPNVKMQAFVPMDMNNAKIGGWDMPLSVMLRAAWAVVMATYSGSDDVIFASTLSGRSAPVAGISDITGPTMTTVPIRITIDRQGSVLDFLRAVNEQVTRMIAFEQTGLQDIRRLVGKADDALGLGLTTNFLVQPAEAESQESALMVSERDDAATLDFEAYLLILECCVESTGVTLKVQYDDNVVNVKRVESNRQSQ
;
A
#
# COMPACT_ATOMS: atom_id res chain seq x y z
N MET A 1 -11.30 42.72 -9.26
CA MET A 1 -10.69 42.11 -8.06
C MET A 1 -11.62 40.97 -7.66
N HIS A 2 -11.34 39.77 -8.18
CA HIS A 2 -12.18 38.60 -7.94
C HIS A 2 -11.81 38.03 -6.57
N ASP A 3 -12.78 38.06 -5.66
CA ASP A 3 -12.70 37.43 -4.36
C ASP A 3 -12.88 35.92 -4.58
N GLU A 4 -11.76 35.20 -4.52
CA GLU A 4 -11.71 33.74 -4.67
C GLU A 4 -12.28 33.13 -3.38
N LEU A 5 -13.57 32.78 -3.40
CA LEU A 5 -14.25 32.10 -2.30
C LEU A 5 -13.51 30.79 -2.00
N ALA A 6 -12.67 30.81 -0.96
CA ALA A 6 -12.01 29.62 -0.45
C ALA A 6 -13.07 28.54 -0.18
N SER A 7 -12.94 27.38 -0.83
CA SER A 7 -13.81 26.23 -0.60
C SER A 7 -13.90 25.92 0.89
N PRO A 8 -15.10 25.69 1.45
CA PRO A 8 -15.25 25.49 2.88
C PRO A 8 -14.50 24.24 3.33
N VAL A 9 -13.53 24.43 4.23
CA VAL A 9 -12.71 23.35 4.81
C VAL A 9 -13.63 22.29 5.45
N VAL A 10 -13.48 21.03 5.03
CA VAL A 10 -14.26 19.93 5.59
C VAL A 10 -13.64 19.50 6.92
N PRO A 11 -14.36 19.59 8.06
CA PRO A 11 -13.76 19.33 9.37
C PRO A 11 -13.41 17.86 9.60
N TYR A 12 -12.23 17.60 10.18
CA TYR A 12 -11.73 16.26 10.53
C TYR A 12 -12.66 15.46 11.46
N ASN A 13 -13.47 16.14 12.28
CA ASN A 13 -14.41 15.49 13.19
C ASN A 13 -15.47 14.62 12.47
N ARG A 14 -15.74 14.87 11.17
CA ARG A 14 -16.61 14.02 10.36
C ARG A 14 -16.01 12.63 10.18
N PHE A 15 -14.71 12.56 9.95
CA PHE A 15 -13.96 11.32 9.85
C PHE A 15 -13.90 10.61 11.20
N MET A 16 -13.60 11.33 12.30
CA MET A 16 -13.63 10.75 13.65
C MET A 16 -14.99 10.16 14.02
N ARG A 17 -16.09 10.81 13.61
CA ARG A 17 -17.46 10.27 13.81
C ARG A 17 -17.72 9.01 12.99
N TYR A 18 -17.12 8.91 11.80
CA TYR A 18 -17.19 7.68 11.01
C TYR A 18 -16.43 6.55 11.73
N LEU A 19 -15.21 6.81 12.19
CA LEU A 19 -14.39 5.83 12.91
C LEU A 19 -15.08 5.32 14.19
N SER A 20 -15.69 6.21 14.98
CA SER A 20 -16.36 5.83 16.23
C SER A 20 -17.61 4.97 16.05
N ARG A 21 -18.14 4.88 14.82
CA ARG A 21 -19.31 4.07 14.46
C ARG A 21 -18.93 2.73 13.83
N SER A 22 -17.65 2.49 13.57
CA SER A 22 -17.22 1.25 12.91
C SER A 22 -17.32 0.07 13.88
N PRO A 23 -18.09 -0.98 13.57
CA PRO A 23 -18.25 -2.13 14.47
C PRO A 23 -16.97 -2.98 14.49
N PHE A 24 -16.26 -2.94 15.61
CA PHE A 24 -15.01 -3.68 15.85
C PHE A 24 -15.10 -5.18 15.51
N GLU A 25 -16.19 -5.85 15.91
CA GLU A 25 -16.41 -7.29 15.64
C GLU A 25 -16.42 -7.62 14.13
N LYS A 26 -16.96 -6.72 13.30
CA LYS A 26 -16.96 -6.93 11.84
C LYS A 26 -15.57 -6.76 11.25
N ALA A 27 -14.78 -5.84 11.81
CA ALA A 27 -13.38 -5.67 11.41
C ALA A 27 -12.54 -6.88 11.79
N GLU A 28 -12.70 -7.42 12.99
CA GLU A 28 -12.03 -8.66 13.42
C GLU A 28 -12.34 -9.83 12.49
N ALA A 29 -13.64 -10.06 12.21
CA ALA A 29 -14.05 -11.13 11.30
C ALA A 29 -13.45 -10.95 9.90
N PHE A 30 -13.47 -9.74 9.36
CA PHE A 30 -12.89 -9.42 8.06
C PHE A 30 -11.38 -9.69 8.02
N TRP A 31 -10.62 -9.18 9.00
CA TRP A 31 -9.16 -9.34 9.00
C TRP A 31 -8.72 -10.78 9.27
N LYS A 32 -9.47 -11.52 10.09
CA LYS A 32 -9.24 -12.96 10.28
C LYS A 32 -9.49 -13.75 8.99
N ASP A 33 -10.53 -13.43 8.23
CA ASP A 33 -10.81 -14.06 6.93
C ASP A 33 -9.73 -13.71 5.89
N GLN A 34 -9.37 -12.43 5.79
CA GLN A 34 -8.37 -11.92 4.86
C GLN A 34 -6.96 -12.48 5.10
N LEU A 35 -6.65 -12.85 6.36
CA LEU A 35 -5.34 -13.35 6.80
C LEU A 35 -5.40 -14.80 7.32
N GLN A 36 -6.42 -15.57 6.94
CA GLN A 36 -6.58 -16.94 7.40
C GLN A 36 -5.55 -17.91 6.82
N GLY A 37 -5.37 -19.06 7.48
CA GLY A 37 -4.47 -20.12 7.02
C GLY A 37 -3.00 -19.77 7.23
N ASN A 38 -2.12 -20.35 6.40
CA ASN A 38 -0.69 -20.09 6.47
C ASN A 38 -0.38 -18.78 5.73
N VAL A 39 -0.02 -17.73 6.44
CA VAL A 39 0.33 -16.43 5.84
C VAL A 39 1.74 -16.54 5.21
N PRO A 40 1.92 -16.16 3.93
CA PRO A 40 3.22 -16.24 3.29
C PRO A 40 4.22 -15.28 3.95
N ARG A 41 5.51 -15.59 3.85
CA ARG A 41 6.54 -14.64 4.28
C ARG A 41 6.61 -13.46 3.31
N SER A 42 6.69 -12.25 3.84
CA SER A 42 6.96 -11.06 3.03
C SER A 42 8.33 -11.15 2.35
N TYR A 43 8.44 -10.54 1.19
CA TYR A 43 9.71 -10.32 0.48
C TYR A 43 10.08 -8.83 0.57
N PRO A 44 11.37 -8.46 0.62
CA PRO A 44 12.53 -9.34 0.88
C PRO A 44 12.47 -9.94 2.28
N ALA A 45 13.10 -11.10 2.48
CA ALA A 45 13.19 -11.67 3.83
C ALA A 45 14.16 -10.86 4.70
N LEU A 46 13.87 -10.72 5.99
CA LEU A 46 14.81 -10.15 6.94
C LEU A 46 16.06 -11.04 7.06
N PRO A 47 17.28 -10.49 7.02
CA PRO A 47 18.51 -11.25 7.24
C PRO A 47 18.56 -11.94 8.61
N SER A 48 18.02 -11.30 9.63
CA SER A 48 17.87 -11.87 10.98
C SER A 48 16.73 -11.17 11.74
N PRO A 49 16.16 -11.77 12.80
CA PRO A 49 15.10 -11.13 13.60
C PRO A 49 15.51 -9.82 14.27
N ALA A 50 16.80 -9.62 14.51
CA ALA A 50 17.35 -8.40 15.11
C ALA A 50 17.84 -7.39 14.07
N TYR A 51 17.71 -7.69 12.77
CA TYR A 51 18.12 -6.79 11.71
C TYR A 51 17.24 -5.54 11.70
N LEU A 52 17.86 -4.37 11.64
CA LEU A 52 17.16 -3.09 11.52
C LEU A 52 17.18 -2.64 10.06
N PRO A 53 16.01 -2.59 9.38
CA PRO A 53 15.93 -2.14 8.00
C PRO A 53 16.53 -0.76 7.78
N ARG A 54 17.36 -0.63 6.74
CA ARG A 54 18.02 0.61 6.36
C ARG A 54 17.78 0.88 4.88
N PRO A 55 16.61 1.42 4.48
CA PRO A 55 16.31 1.69 3.08
C PRO A 55 17.09 2.93 2.59
N ASN A 56 18.39 2.78 2.35
CA ASN A 56 19.35 3.86 2.09
C ASN A 56 19.51 4.20 0.61
N VAL A 57 19.08 3.33 -0.30
CA VAL A 57 19.17 3.58 -1.74
C VAL A 57 17.82 4.02 -2.28
N LYS A 58 17.82 5.09 -3.08
CA LYS A 58 16.65 5.62 -3.78
C LYS A 58 16.83 5.45 -5.29
N MET A 59 15.80 4.97 -5.96
CA MET A 59 15.72 4.83 -7.42
C MET A 59 14.39 5.40 -7.90
N GLN A 60 14.40 5.97 -9.11
CA GLN A 60 13.19 6.49 -9.74
C GLN A 60 13.13 6.02 -11.19
N ALA A 61 11.93 5.68 -11.65
CA ALA A 61 11.65 5.38 -13.05
C ALA A 61 10.29 5.96 -13.45
N PHE A 62 10.20 6.52 -14.64
CA PHE A 62 8.93 6.98 -15.21
C PHE A 62 8.36 5.93 -16.16
N VAL A 63 7.10 5.56 -15.96
CA VAL A 63 6.36 4.65 -16.85
C VAL A 63 5.32 5.49 -17.60
N PRO A 64 5.56 5.79 -18.89
CA PRO A 64 4.58 6.51 -19.69
C PRO A 64 3.30 5.67 -19.85
N MET A 65 2.15 6.29 -19.68
CA MET A 65 0.85 5.64 -19.81
C MET A 65 -0.17 6.60 -20.41
N ASP A 66 -0.95 6.13 -21.37
CA ASP A 66 -2.11 6.88 -21.85
C ASP A 66 -3.26 6.76 -20.84
N MET A 67 -3.33 7.76 -19.97
CA MET A 67 -4.33 7.84 -18.90
C MET A 67 -5.77 7.90 -19.42
N ASN A 68 -5.98 8.33 -20.67
CA ASN A 68 -7.32 8.44 -21.27
C ASN A 68 -7.82 7.11 -21.86
N ASN A 69 -6.91 6.19 -22.17
CA ASN A 69 -7.21 4.91 -22.83
C ASN A 69 -6.84 3.68 -21.98
N ALA A 70 -6.61 3.85 -20.68
CA ALA A 70 -6.22 2.78 -19.75
C ALA A 70 -7.35 1.78 -19.42
N LYS A 71 -8.12 1.34 -20.42
CA LYS A 71 -9.16 0.31 -20.28
C LYS A 71 -8.56 -1.06 -20.53
N ILE A 72 -8.80 -2.00 -19.62
CA ILE A 72 -8.41 -3.41 -19.79
C ILE A 72 -9.65 -4.22 -20.11
N GLY A 73 -9.72 -4.80 -21.32
CA GLY A 73 -10.88 -5.59 -21.75
C GLY A 73 -12.20 -4.82 -21.78
N GLY A 74 -12.16 -3.50 -21.99
CA GLY A 74 -13.34 -2.62 -21.99
C GLY A 74 -13.85 -2.19 -20.61
N TRP A 75 -13.17 -2.60 -19.53
CA TRP A 75 -13.52 -2.20 -18.16
C TRP A 75 -12.71 -0.98 -17.72
N ASP A 76 -13.39 -0.04 -17.05
CA ASP A 76 -12.77 1.09 -16.37
C ASP A 76 -12.26 0.62 -15.00
N MET A 77 -10.98 0.24 -14.95
CA MET A 77 -10.31 -0.22 -13.74
C MET A 77 -9.58 0.94 -13.06
N PRO A 78 -9.71 1.16 -11.73
CA PRO A 78 -8.91 2.16 -11.05
C PRO A 78 -7.41 1.89 -11.22
N LEU A 79 -6.62 2.91 -11.54
CA LEU A 79 -5.18 2.76 -11.72
C LEU A 79 -4.48 2.22 -10.47
N SER A 80 -4.95 2.59 -9.27
CA SER A 80 -4.45 2.05 -8.01
C SER A 80 -4.61 0.52 -7.90
N VAL A 81 -5.68 -0.04 -8.48
CA VAL A 81 -5.91 -1.49 -8.56
C VAL A 81 -4.92 -2.13 -9.53
N MET A 82 -4.73 -1.52 -10.71
CA MET A 82 -3.77 -2.01 -11.70
C MET A 82 -2.33 -2.02 -11.14
N LEU A 83 -1.93 -0.94 -10.46
CA LEU A 83 -0.62 -0.83 -9.82
C LEU A 83 -0.45 -1.84 -8.68
N ARG A 84 -1.48 -2.04 -7.85
CA ARG A 84 -1.47 -3.06 -6.78
C ARG A 84 -1.35 -4.47 -7.33
N ALA A 85 -2.11 -4.78 -8.39
CA ALA A 85 -2.06 -6.07 -9.06
C ALA A 85 -0.69 -6.32 -9.72
N ALA A 86 -0.14 -5.31 -10.40
CA ALA A 86 1.20 -5.37 -10.97
C ALA A 86 2.26 -5.59 -9.89
N TRP A 87 2.14 -4.90 -8.75
CA TRP A 87 3.05 -5.10 -7.63
C TRP A 87 2.97 -6.51 -7.04
N ALA A 88 1.77 -7.07 -6.89
CA ALA A 88 1.60 -8.45 -6.46
C ALA A 88 2.31 -9.44 -7.41
N VAL A 89 2.22 -9.24 -8.72
CA VAL A 89 2.92 -10.08 -9.71
C VAL A 89 4.45 -9.96 -9.58
N VAL A 90 4.96 -8.76 -9.35
CA VAL A 90 6.40 -8.54 -9.10
C VAL A 90 6.81 -9.29 -7.83
N MET A 91 6.09 -9.10 -6.74
CA MET A 91 6.35 -9.78 -5.46
C MET A 91 6.31 -11.30 -5.60
N ALA A 92 5.38 -11.84 -6.39
CA ALA A 92 5.28 -13.28 -6.62
C ALA A 92 6.49 -13.82 -7.39
N THR A 93 6.95 -13.04 -8.37
CA THR A 93 8.15 -13.38 -9.16
C THR A 93 9.41 -13.43 -8.29
N TYR A 94 9.57 -12.48 -7.37
CA TYR A 94 10.77 -12.41 -6.51
C TYR A 94 10.71 -13.34 -5.29
N SER A 95 9.53 -13.58 -4.73
CA SER A 95 9.34 -14.52 -3.62
C SER A 95 9.29 -15.98 -4.06
N GLY A 96 9.00 -16.24 -5.34
CA GLY A 96 8.76 -17.59 -5.84
C GLY A 96 7.44 -18.20 -5.35
N SER A 97 6.52 -17.37 -4.84
CA SER A 97 5.22 -17.77 -4.31
C SER A 97 4.10 -17.03 -5.04
N ASP A 98 3.03 -17.74 -5.40
CA ASP A 98 1.84 -17.11 -5.96
C ASP A 98 0.92 -16.52 -4.89
N ASP A 99 1.16 -16.82 -3.61
CA ASP A 99 0.52 -16.18 -2.47
C ASP A 99 1.51 -15.19 -1.85
N VAL A 100 1.18 -13.90 -1.93
CA VAL A 100 2.07 -12.80 -1.51
C VAL A 100 1.38 -11.90 -0.52
N ILE A 101 2.17 -11.35 0.40
CA ILE A 101 1.71 -10.35 1.37
C ILE A 101 2.69 -9.17 1.43
N PHE A 102 2.17 -7.96 1.56
CA PHE A 102 2.93 -6.73 1.75
C PHE A 102 2.10 -5.72 2.55
N ALA A 103 2.77 -4.75 3.19
CA ALA A 103 2.08 -3.60 3.74
C ALA A 103 1.66 -2.68 2.59
N SER A 104 0.48 -2.08 2.69
CA SER A 104 0.08 -0.99 1.82
C SER A 104 -0.37 0.20 2.64
N THR A 105 0.23 1.35 2.37
CA THR A 105 -0.22 2.60 2.95
C THR A 105 -1.22 3.26 2.02
N LEU A 106 -2.38 3.55 2.58
CA LEU A 106 -3.55 4.07 1.91
C LEU A 106 -3.80 5.49 2.41
N SER A 107 -4.30 6.36 1.54
CA SER A 107 -4.70 7.72 1.95
C SER A 107 -5.88 7.73 2.92
N GLY A 108 -6.65 6.63 2.99
CA GLY A 108 -7.91 6.54 3.73
C GLY A 108 -9.05 7.37 3.16
N ARG A 109 -8.84 7.99 1.98
CA ARG A 109 -9.84 8.86 1.34
C ARG A 109 -10.90 8.11 0.54
N SER A 110 -10.91 6.79 0.64
CA SER A 110 -11.98 5.93 0.11
C SER A 110 -13.14 5.73 1.10
N ALA A 111 -13.00 6.20 2.34
CA ALA A 111 -14.06 6.09 3.34
C ALA A 111 -15.34 6.83 2.87
N PRO A 112 -16.55 6.28 3.15
CA PRO A 112 -17.83 6.86 2.73
C PRO A 112 -18.21 8.07 3.61
N VAL A 113 -17.35 9.10 3.62
CA VAL A 113 -17.50 10.35 4.36
C VAL A 113 -17.66 11.48 3.35
N ALA A 114 -18.73 12.28 3.49
CA ALA A 114 -18.98 13.40 2.60
C ALA A 114 -17.85 14.44 2.68
N GLY A 115 -17.20 14.69 1.54
CA GLY A 115 -16.04 15.59 1.43
C GLY A 115 -14.73 14.97 1.93
N ILE A 116 -14.62 13.64 1.99
CA ILE A 116 -13.40 12.95 2.47
C ILE A 116 -12.12 13.40 1.75
N SER A 117 -12.20 13.71 0.46
CA SER A 117 -11.07 14.21 -0.32
C SER A 117 -10.57 15.58 0.15
N ASP A 118 -11.46 16.39 0.72
CA ASP A 118 -11.20 17.78 1.15
C ASP A 118 -10.95 17.90 2.66
N ILE A 119 -10.97 16.78 3.39
CA ILE A 119 -10.66 16.78 4.82
C ILE A 119 -9.18 17.12 5.01
N THR A 120 -8.94 18.23 5.71
CA THR A 120 -7.62 18.60 6.23
C THR A 120 -7.39 17.85 7.54
N GLY A 121 -6.54 16.82 7.50
CA GLY A 121 -6.18 16.00 8.66
C GLY A 121 -5.73 14.58 8.28
N PRO A 122 -5.10 13.84 9.22
CA PRO A 122 -4.52 12.53 8.94
C PRO A 122 -5.61 11.48 8.73
N THR A 123 -5.73 11.03 7.49
CA THR A 123 -6.66 9.94 7.09
C THR A 123 -5.91 8.68 6.68
N MET A 124 -4.58 8.76 6.60
CA MET A 124 -3.73 7.66 6.16
C MET A 124 -3.79 6.48 7.13
N THR A 125 -3.75 5.29 6.56
CA THR A 125 -3.69 4.02 7.31
C THR A 125 -2.81 3.05 6.55
N THR A 126 -2.14 2.16 7.27
CA THR A 126 -1.40 1.06 6.69
C THR A 126 -2.11 -0.24 7.02
N VAL A 127 -2.25 -1.12 6.03
CA VAL A 127 -2.89 -2.43 6.18
C VAL A 127 -2.10 -3.51 5.44
N PRO A 128 -2.18 -4.78 5.86
CA PRO A 128 -1.66 -5.87 5.07
C PRO A 128 -2.54 -6.13 3.86
N ILE A 129 -1.91 -6.29 2.70
CA ILE A 129 -2.53 -6.76 1.47
C ILE A 129 -1.99 -8.14 1.18
N ARG A 130 -2.88 -9.15 1.17
CA ARG A 130 -2.56 -10.51 0.76
C ARG A 130 -3.28 -10.81 -0.55
N ILE A 131 -2.54 -11.22 -1.58
CA ILE A 131 -3.07 -11.52 -2.90
C ILE A 131 -2.53 -12.89 -3.32
N THR A 132 -3.43 -13.75 -3.80
CA THR A 132 -3.09 -15.01 -4.43
C THR A 132 -3.29 -14.89 -5.94
N ILE A 133 -2.28 -15.32 -6.71
CA ILE A 133 -2.26 -15.22 -8.16
C ILE A 133 -2.60 -16.59 -8.75
N ASP A 134 -3.73 -16.68 -9.44
CA ASP A 134 -4.03 -17.85 -10.27
C ASP A 134 -3.32 -17.71 -11.63
N ARG A 135 -2.28 -18.51 -11.85
CA ARG A 135 -1.49 -18.53 -13.09
C ARG A 135 -2.26 -19.05 -14.30
N GLN A 136 -3.37 -19.74 -14.10
CA GLN A 136 -4.24 -20.23 -15.18
C GLN A 136 -5.39 -19.26 -15.49
N GLY A 137 -5.64 -18.28 -14.61
CA GLY A 137 -6.69 -17.28 -14.75
C GLY A 137 -6.37 -16.18 -15.78
N SER A 138 -7.40 -15.48 -16.22
CA SER A 138 -7.22 -14.31 -17.09
C SER A 138 -6.74 -13.09 -16.30
N VAL A 139 -6.01 -12.19 -16.96
CA VAL A 139 -5.60 -10.89 -16.37
C VAL A 139 -6.82 -10.09 -15.90
N LEU A 140 -7.93 -10.15 -16.64
CA LEU A 140 -9.15 -9.42 -16.31
C LEU A 140 -9.79 -9.96 -15.03
N ASP A 141 -9.85 -11.29 -14.86
CA ASP A 141 -10.41 -11.90 -13.66
C ASP A 141 -9.52 -11.64 -12.43
N PHE A 142 -8.20 -11.65 -12.61
CA PHE A 142 -7.26 -11.25 -11.57
C PHE A 142 -7.49 -9.79 -11.12
N LEU A 143 -7.59 -8.85 -12.07
CA LEU A 143 -7.85 -7.45 -11.75
C LEU A 143 -9.22 -7.24 -11.06
N ARG A 144 -10.25 -7.98 -11.48
CA ARG A 144 -11.56 -7.97 -10.81
C ARG A 144 -11.45 -8.45 -9.37
N ALA A 145 -10.77 -9.57 -9.14
CA ALA A 145 -10.56 -10.11 -7.80
C ALA A 145 -9.82 -9.11 -6.89
N VAL A 146 -8.78 -8.44 -7.40
CA VAL A 146 -8.07 -7.38 -6.67
C VAL A 146 -9.00 -6.19 -6.39
N ASN A 147 -9.77 -5.72 -7.38
CA ASN A 147 -10.72 -4.61 -7.20
C ASN A 147 -11.81 -4.91 -6.17
N GLU A 148 -12.35 -6.14 -6.20
CA GLU A 148 -13.33 -6.60 -5.24
C GLU A 148 -12.75 -6.66 -3.82
N GLN A 149 -11.52 -7.14 -3.67
CA GLN A 149 -10.81 -7.10 -2.39
C GLN A 149 -10.66 -5.66 -1.89
N VAL A 150 -10.24 -4.71 -2.75
CA VAL A 150 -10.14 -3.29 -2.38
C VAL A 150 -11.49 -2.79 -1.86
N THR A 151 -12.56 -3.05 -2.62
CA THR A 151 -13.91 -2.54 -2.31
C THR A 151 -14.43 -3.10 -0.98
N ARG A 152 -14.25 -4.39 -0.72
CA ARG A 152 -14.65 -5.01 0.56
C ARG A 152 -13.84 -4.47 1.73
N MET A 153 -12.57 -4.11 1.51
CA MET A 153 -11.66 -3.63 2.53
C MET A 153 -11.97 -2.20 2.99
N ILE A 154 -12.55 -1.33 2.15
CA ILE A 154 -12.80 0.11 2.44
C ILE A 154 -13.39 0.36 3.84
N ALA A 155 -14.37 -0.44 4.27
CA ALA A 155 -15.02 -0.28 5.56
C ALA A 155 -14.10 -0.57 6.77
N PHE A 156 -13.01 -1.29 6.53
CA PHE A 156 -12.10 -1.84 7.55
C PHE A 156 -10.67 -1.31 7.45
N GLU A 157 -10.32 -0.53 6.41
CA GLU A 157 -8.97 0.04 6.21
C GLU A 157 -8.44 0.76 7.47
N GLN A 158 -9.34 1.42 8.18
CA GLN A 158 -9.02 2.25 9.36
C GLN A 158 -8.85 1.44 10.65
N THR A 159 -8.90 0.11 10.59
CA THR A 159 -8.39 -0.72 11.69
C THR A 159 -6.90 -0.51 11.89
N GLY A 160 -6.15 -0.31 10.80
CA GLY A 160 -4.71 -0.05 10.86
C GLY A 160 -3.86 -1.27 11.25
N LEU A 161 -2.61 -1.29 10.79
CA LEU A 161 -1.73 -2.45 10.88
C LEU A 161 -1.49 -2.92 12.31
N GLN A 162 -1.40 -2.00 13.27
CA GLN A 162 -1.15 -2.33 14.67
C GLN A 162 -2.31 -3.10 15.31
N ASP A 163 -3.55 -2.64 15.12
CA ASP A 163 -4.70 -3.36 15.66
C ASP A 163 -5.00 -4.62 14.85
N ILE A 164 -4.77 -4.63 13.54
CA ILE A 164 -4.84 -5.86 12.73
C ILE A 164 -3.91 -6.92 13.30
N ARG A 165 -2.64 -6.58 13.61
CA ARG A 165 -1.69 -7.51 14.24
C ARG A 165 -2.20 -8.06 15.56
N ARG A 166 -2.83 -7.23 16.40
CA ARG A 166 -3.44 -7.66 17.66
C ARG A 166 -4.63 -8.59 17.44
N LEU A 167 -5.45 -8.32 16.43
CA LEU A 167 -6.64 -9.12 16.09
C LEU A 167 -6.29 -10.50 15.54
N VAL A 168 -5.22 -10.60 14.75
CA VAL A 168 -4.82 -11.87 14.14
C VAL A 168 -3.77 -12.64 14.94
N GLY A 169 -3.00 -11.98 15.81
CA GLY A 169 -1.94 -12.59 16.62
C GLY A 169 -2.40 -13.70 17.57
N LYS A 170 -1.75 -14.87 17.50
CA LYS A 170 -1.80 -15.92 18.54
C LYS A 170 -0.56 -15.84 19.46
N ALA A 171 -0.72 -16.35 20.68
CA ALA A 171 0.14 -16.06 21.84
C ALA A 171 1.60 -16.56 21.80
N ASP A 172 1.99 -17.49 20.92
CA ASP A 172 3.32 -18.13 21.03
C ASP A 172 4.28 -17.96 19.84
N ASP A 173 3.85 -17.38 18.71
CA ASP A 173 4.78 -16.92 17.67
C ASP A 173 4.04 -16.09 16.60
N ALA A 174 4.78 -15.23 15.91
CA ALA A 174 4.65 -15.12 14.45
C ALA A 174 3.36 -14.59 13.77
N LEU A 175 2.68 -13.58 14.30
CA LEU A 175 1.89 -12.67 13.43
C LEU A 175 2.25 -11.20 13.59
N GLY A 176 3.44 -10.91 14.15
CA GLY A 176 4.23 -9.83 13.60
C GLY A 176 4.39 -10.14 12.13
N LEU A 177 3.48 -9.62 11.29
CA LEU A 177 3.26 -9.99 9.88
C LEU A 177 4.55 -9.95 9.05
N GLY A 178 5.62 -9.39 9.63
CA GLY A 178 6.96 -9.42 9.06
C GLY A 178 6.95 -8.71 7.74
N LEU A 179 6.05 -7.72 7.59
CA LEU A 179 5.89 -6.97 6.36
C LEU A 179 7.15 -6.14 6.20
N THR A 180 7.98 -6.57 5.28
CA THR A 180 9.25 -5.95 4.96
C THR A 180 9.13 -4.99 3.79
N THR A 181 7.97 -4.96 3.15
CA THR A 181 7.68 -4.12 1.99
C THR A 181 6.45 -3.26 2.25
N ASN A 182 6.54 -1.97 1.90
CA ASN A 182 5.41 -1.05 1.83
C ASN A 182 5.13 -0.63 0.38
N PHE A 183 3.85 -0.61 0.02
CA PHE A 183 3.34 -0.17 -1.28
C PHE A 183 2.36 0.98 -1.11
N LEU A 184 2.58 2.09 -1.80
CA LEU A 184 1.67 3.23 -1.76
C LEU A 184 1.47 3.85 -3.15
N VAL A 185 0.25 4.35 -3.38
CA VAL A 185 -0.13 5.06 -4.61
C VAL A 185 -0.62 6.43 -4.18
N GLN A 186 -0.07 7.49 -4.77
CA GLN A 186 -0.47 8.85 -4.47
C GLN A 186 -0.48 9.73 -5.73
N PRO A 187 -1.29 10.78 -5.79
CA PRO A 187 -1.19 11.76 -6.86
C PRO A 187 0.15 12.51 -6.78
N ALA A 188 0.73 12.89 -7.93
CA ALA A 188 2.03 13.56 -7.98
C ALA A 188 2.06 14.92 -7.25
N GLU A 189 0.91 15.57 -7.11
CA GLU A 189 0.77 16.88 -6.45
C GLU A 189 0.78 16.79 -4.92
N ALA A 190 0.75 15.58 -4.34
CA ALA A 190 0.75 15.35 -2.89
C ALA A 190 2.15 15.36 -2.24
N GLU A 191 3.14 16.04 -2.83
CA GLU A 191 4.46 16.26 -2.20
C GLU A 191 4.39 17.10 -0.90
N SER A 192 3.20 17.50 -0.44
CA SER A 192 2.96 18.26 0.78
C SER A 192 3.05 17.40 2.04
N GLN A 193 4.16 17.52 2.79
CA GLN A 193 4.37 17.14 4.21
C GLN A 193 4.08 15.68 4.67
N GLU A 194 3.11 14.95 4.10
CA GLU A 194 2.77 13.55 4.39
C GLU A 194 3.81 12.57 3.83
N SER A 195 4.39 12.88 2.66
CA SER A 195 5.57 12.17 2.15
C SER A 195 6.81 12.41 3.02
N ALA A 196 6.90 13.60 3.66
CA ALA A 196 7.97 13.90 4.61
C ALA A 196 7.76 13.21 5.97
N LEU A 197 6.52 12.92 6.38
CA LEU A 197 6.23 12.08 7.56
C LEU A 197 6.72 10.64 7.37
N MET A 198 6.63 10.09 6.15
CA MET A 198 7.17 8.77 5.80
C MET A 198 8.70 8.72 5.75
N VAL A 199 9.34 9.85 5.47
CA VAL A 199 10.80 9.98 5.27
C VAL A 199 11.46 10.75 6.43
N SER A 200 10.70 11.11 7.48
CA SER A 200 11.23 12.00 8.53
C SER A 200 12.46 11.37 9.16
N GLU A 201 13.58 12.05 8.95
CA GLU A 201 14.84 11.77 9.61
C GLU A 201 14.57 11.73 11.10
N ARG A 202 15.13 10.71 11.76
CA ARG A 202 15.05 10.54 13.20
C ARG A 202 15.61 11.79 13.89
N ASP A 203 14.73 12.69 14.25
CA ASP A 203 14.95 13.67 15.30
C ASP A 203 13.79 13.59 16.29
N ASP A 204 14.15 13.24 17.52
CA ASP A 204 13.41 13.32 18.78
C ASP A 204 12.03 12.62 18.92
N ALA A 205 12.09 11.50 19.65
CA ALA A 205 11.25 11.18 20.81
C ALA A 205 9.76 11.61 20.78
N ALA A 206 8.99 11.17 19.79
CA ALA A 206 7.55 10.81 19.89
C ALA A 206 6.93 10.46 18.52
N THR A 207 7.73 10.17 17.50
CA THR A 207 7.22 9.80 16.18
C THR A 207 6.71 8.37 16.19
N LEU A 208 5.43 8.23 15.82
CA LEU A 208 4.72 6.98 15.51
C LEU A 208 5.69 5.93 14.96
N ASP A 209 5.65 4.69 15.48
CA ASP A 209 6.41 3.53 14.99
C ASP A 209 6.15 3.33 13.48
N PHE A 210 6.83 4.11 12.63
CA PHE A 210 6.93 3.83 11.21
C PHE A 210 7.85 2.63 11.11
N GLU A 211 7.25 1.47 10.87
CA GLU A 211 7.98 0.24 10.58
C GLU A 211 9.01 0.56 9.49
N ALA A 212 10.29 0.45 9.82
CA ALA A 212 11.33 0.59 8.81
C ALA A 212 11.15 -0.59 7.84
N TYR A 213 10.76 -0.30 6.61
CA TYR A 213 10.61 -1.31 5.56
C TYR A 213 11.96 -1.54 4.87
N LEU A 214 12.23 -2.78 4.45
CA LEU A 214 13.38 -3.11 3.60
C LEU A 214 13.22 -2.60 2.17
N LEU A 215 11.97 -2.44 1.73
CA LEU A 215 11.61 -2.02 0.38
C LEU A 215 10.33 -1.18 0.43
N ILE A 216 10.38 0.00 -0.17
CA ILE A 216 9.23 0.91 -0.31
C ILE A 216 9.05 1.16 -1.80
N LEU A 217 7.86 0.86 -2.32
CA LEU A 217 7.45 1.27 -3.65
C LEU A 217 6.35 2.32 -3.52
N GLU A 218 6.65 3.50 -4.04
CA GLU A 218 5.73 4.60 -4.20
C GLU A 218 5.43 4.82 -5.67
N CYS A 219 4.15 4.84 -6.01
CA CYS A 219 3.66 5.19 -7.34
C CYS A 219 3.03 6.58 -7.30
N CYS A 220 3.71 7.57 -7.85
CA CYS A 220 3.18 8.92 -8.09
C CYS A 220 2.43 8.93 -9.42
N VAL A 221 1.11 9.13 -9.37
CA VAL A 221 0.26 9.18 -10.55
C VAL A 221 0.28 10.60 -11.14
N GLU A 222 0.63 10.70 -12.41
CA GLU A 222 0.72 11.94 -13.19
C GLU A 222 -0.27 11.90 -14.37
N SER A 223 -0.41 13.02 -15.07
CA SER A 223 -1.31 13.13 -16.23
C SER A 223 -0.86 12.31 -17.44
N THR A 224 0.44 11.99 -17.55
CA THR A 224 1.06 11.32 -18.70
C THR A 224 1.67 9.95 -18.37
N GLY A 225 1.52 9.49 -17.13
CA GLY A 225 2.15 8.26 -16.67
C GLY A 225 2.20 8.10 -15.17
N VAL A 226 3.07 7.21 -14.73
CA VAL A 226 3.33 6.93 -13.31
C VAL A 226 4.82 7.00 -13.05
N THR A 227 5.22 7.87 -12.13
CA THR A 227 6.56 7.86 -11.56
C THR A 227 6.62 6.81 -10.45
N LEU A 228 7.51 5.84 -10.61
CA LEU A 228 7.84 4.85 -9.60
C LEU A 228 9.05 5.34 -8.79
N LYS A 229 8.86 5.59 -7.50
CA LYS A 229 9.93 5.88 -6.54
C LYS A 229 10.14 4.62 -5.69
N VAL A 230 11.37 4.09 -5.72
CA VAL A 230 11.74 2.88 -4.97
C VAL A 230 12.81 3.26 -3.97
N GLN A 231 12.59 2.92 -2.70
CA GLN A 231 13.58 3.06 -1.65
C GLN A 231 13.84 1.71 -1.01
N TYR A 232 15.10 1.29 -0.89
CA TYR A 232 15.41 -0.06 -0.44
C TYR A 232 16.76 -0.17 0.29
N ASP A 233 16.90 -1.26 1.04
CA ASP A 233 18.11 -1.63 1.76
C ASP A 233 19.05 -2.42 0.84
N ASP A 234 20.21 -1.83 0.53
CA ASP A 234 21.20 -2.39 -0.40
C ASP A 234 21.91 -3.64 0.12
N ASN A 235 21.88 -3.90 1.43
CA ASN A 235 22.41 -5.14 2.00
C ASN A 235 21.46 -6.32 1.79
N VAL A 236 20.18 -6.05 1.48
CA VAL A 236 19.14 -7.07 1.37
C VAL A 236 18.62 -7.23 -0.06
N VAL A 237 18.37 -6.12 -0.77
CA VAL A 237 17.88 -6.14 -2.14
C VAL A 237 19.04 -6.08 -3.12
N ASN A 238 19.36 -7.21 -3.75
CA ASN A 238 20.45 -7.29 -4.73
C ASN A 238 19.94 -6.94 -6.15
N VAL A 239 20.35 -5.78 -6.66
CA VAL A 239 19.92 -5.21 -7.96
C VAL A 239 20.49 -5.97 -9.16
N LYS A 240 21.52 -6.82 -8.99
CA LYS A 240 22.20 -7.50 -10.12
C LYS A 240 21.33 -8.49 -10.91
N ARG A 241 20.13 -8.83 -10.43
CA ARG A 241 19.17 -9.67 -11.15
C ARG A 241 18.33 -8.92 -12.20
N VAL A 242 18.32 -7.58 -12.19
CA VAL A 242 17.44 -6.77 -13.05
C VAL A 242 18.04 -6.53 -14.45
N GLU A 243 19.37 -6.52 -14.59
CA GLU A 243 20.03 -6.23 -15.88
C GLU A 243 20.15 -7.45 -16.82
N SER A 244 20.16 -8.69 -16.30
CA SER A 244 20.25 -9.89 -17.14
C SER A 244 19.05 -10.12 -18.06
N ASN A 245 17.87 -9.58 -17.75
CA ASN A 245 16.70 -9.71 -18.62
C ASN A 245 16.62 -8.63 -19.71
N ARG A 246 17.50 -7.62 -19.70
CA ARG A 246 17.55 -6.58 -20.73
C ARG A 246 18.55 -6.85 -21.85
N GLN A 247 19.44 -7.83 -21.69
CA GLN A 247 20.45 -8.19 -22.70
C GLN A 247 20.11 -9.47 -23.48
N SER A 248 18.88 -9.99 -23.38
CA SER A 248 18.46 -11.21 -24.09
C SER A 248 17.16 -11.04 -24.88
N GLN A 249 16.83 -9.82 -25.31
CA GLN A 249 15.87 -9.56 -26.38
C GLN A 249 16.56 -8.82 -27.52
#